data_AF-A0A1M7KIE5-F1
#
_entry.id   AF-A0A1M7KIE5-F1
#
_cell.length_a   1.000
_cell.length_b   1.000
_cell.length_c   1.000
_cell.angle_alpha   90.00
_cell.angle_beta   90.00
_cell.angle_gamma   90.00
#
_symmetry.space_group_name_H-M   'P 1'
#
loop_
_entity.id
_entity.type
_entity.pdbx_description
1 polymer ?
#
loop_
_entity_poly.entity_id
_entity_poly.type
_entity_poly.pdbx_seq_one_letter_code
_entity_poly.pdbx_strand_id
1 'polypeptide(L)'
;MKLKLKDKILNSKLILLIPAYWACLFDEIITIINQSDDYWKGDLSKANEGNPIGAFFMANHTSGLYIICGLWLILIAIIGYKLSNRKLKIFALFVLIAHSFGASTWLSQYYGFWYAIIFILINSILFIEFENLYEKRVHEK
;
A
#
# COMPACT_ATOMS: atom_id res chain seq x y z
N MET A 1 -16.55 29.85 -5.75
CA MET A 1 -15.12 29.57 -5.48
C MET A 1 -14.86 28.08 -5.72
N LYS A 2 -14.18 27.68 -6.81
CA LYS A 2 -13.84 26.27 -7.06
C LYS A 2 -12.67 25.90 -6.14
N LEU A 3 -12.92 25.09 -5.10
CA LEU A 3 -11.85 24.43 -4.33
C LEU A 3 -10.97 23.64 -5.30
N LYS A 4 -9.64 23.81 -5.21
CA LYS A 4 -8.71 23.02 -6.03
C LYS A 4 -8.87 21.54 -5.66
N LEU A 5 -8.61 20.63 -6.60
CA LEU A 5 -8.76 19.18 -6.38
C LEU A 5 -7.99 18.70 -5.14
N LYS A 6 -6.80 19.26 -4.91
CA LYS A 6 -5.99 19.07 -3.71
C LYS A 6 -6.76 19.40 -2.43
N ASP A 7 -7.44 20.53 -2.37
CA ASP A 7 -8.21 20.98 -1.22
C ASP A 7 -9.46 20.10 -1.01
N LYS A 8 -10.05 19.58 -2.09
CA LYS A 8 -11.20 18.66 -2.00
C LYS A 8 -10.81 17.30 -1.43
N ILE A 9 -9.63 16.77 -1.78
CA ILE A 9 -9.09 15.52 -1.23
C ILE A 9 -8.63 15.73 0.22
N LEU A 10 -7.92 16.82 0.49
CA LEU A 10 -7.47 17.17 1.84
C LEU A 10 -8.65 17.35 2.80
N ASN A 11 -9.78 17.90 2.35
CA ASN A 11 -10.97 18.09 3.18
C ASN A 11 -11.91 16.88 3.21
N SER A 12 -11.48 15.74 2.65
CA SER A 12 -12.25 14.51 2.52
C SER A 12 -11.74 13.43 3.48
N LYS A 13 -12.63 12.52 3.88
CA LYS A 13 -12.28 11.29 4.59
C LYS A 13 -11.24 10.43 3.85
N LEU A 14 -11.10 10.62 2.53
CA LEU A 14 -10.15 9.90 1.69
C LEU A 14 -8.68 10.14 2.08
N ILE A 15 -8.40 11.20 2.83
CA ILE A 15 -7.05 11.43 3.38
C ILE A 15 -6.58 10.25 4.26
N LEU A 16 -7.51 9.52 4.87
CA LEU A 16 -7.24 8.33 5.67
C LEU A 16 -6.67 7.15 4.84
N LEU A 17 -6.77 7.19 3.50
CA LEU A 17 -6.17 6.16 2.65
C LEU A 17 -4.68 6.38 2.39
N ILE A 18 -4.12 7.56 2.69
CA ILE A 18 -2.73 7.87 2.35
C ILE A 18 -1.73 6.88 2.97
N PRO A 19 -1.81 6.52 4.27
CA PRO A 19 -0.92 5.51 4.84
C PRO A 19 -1.04 4.15 4.13
N ALA A 20 -2.25 3.73 3.79
CA ALA A 20 -2.49 2.48 3.08
C ALA A 20 -1.85 2.48 1.68
N TYR A 21 -2.04 3.56 0.91
CA TYR A 21 -1.40 3.73 -0.40
C TYR A 21 0.13 3.74 -0.31
N TRP A 22 0.67 4.42 0.71
CA TRP A 22 2.10 4.44 0.95
C TRP A 22 2.67 3.04 1.14
N ALA A 23 2.08 2.23 2.04
CA ALA A 23 2.57 0.88 2.28
C ALA A 23 2.41 -0.02 1.06
N CYS A 24 1.30 0.06 0.32
CA CYS A 24 1.15 -0.65 -0.96
C CYS A 24 2.28 -0.29 -1.92
N LEU A 25 2.48 1.00 -2.20
CA LEU A 25 3.50 1.44 -3.16
C LEU A 25 4.91 1.02 -2.72
N PHE A 26 5.22 1.12 -1.44
CA PHE A 26 6.51 0.70 -0.93
C PHE A 26 6.71 -0.81 -1.08
N ASP A 27 5.70 -1.62 -0.74
CA ASP A 27 5.71 -3.08 -0.90
C ASP A 27 5.90 -3.50 -2.36
N GLU A 28 5.21 -2.83 -3.28
CA GLU A 28 5.34 -3.07 -4.72
C GLU A 28 6.73 -2.69 -5.22
N ILE A 29 7.26 -1.52 -4.81
CA ILE A 29 8.60 -1.07 -5.19
C ILE A 29 9.66 -2.04 -4.67
N ILE A 30 9.60 -2.44 -3.40
CA ILE A 30 10.60 -3.35 -2.82
C ILE A 30 10.49 -4.75 -3.43
N THR A 31 9.29 -5.19 -3.82
CA THR A 31 9.08 -6.43 -4.58
C THR A 31 9.72 -6.33 -5.96
N ILE A 32 9.50 -5.22 -6.69
CA ILE A 32 10.08 -5.02 -8.03
C ILE A 32 11.60 -5.04 -7.97
N ILE A 33 12.18 -4.32 -7.02
CA ILE A 33 13.64 -4.17 -6.87
C ILE A 33 14.30 -5.50 -6.53
N ASN A 34 13.70 -6.30 -5.65
CA ASN A 34 14.33 -7.52 -5.14
C ASN A 34 13.83 -8.79 -5.86
N GLN A 35 12.95 -8.68 -6.85
CA GLN A 35 12.70 -9.79 -7.76
C GLN A 35 13.97 -10.19 -8.50
N SER A 36 14.12 -11.48 -8.75
CA SER A 36 15.33 -12.01 -9.37
C SER A 36 15.50 -11.52 -10.81
N ASP A 37 16.75 -11.32 -11.24
CA ASP A 37 17.07 -11.03 -12.64
C ASP A 37 16.55 -12.12 -13.59
N ASP A 38 16.54 -13.37 -13.15
CA ASP A 38 16.02 -14.51 -13.93
C ASP A 38 14.51 -14.35 -14.20
N TYR A 39 13.74 -13.92 -13.19
CA TYR A 39 12.32 -13.60 -13.37
C TYR A 39 12.13 -12.51 -14.42
N TRP A 40 12.89 -11.42 -14.34
CA TRP A 40 12.81 -10.31 -15.29
C TRP A 40 13.24 -10.68 -16.70
N LYS A 41 14.15 -11.66 -16.86
CA LYS A 41 14.55 -12.23 -18.15
C LYS A 41 13.54 -13.24 -18.71
N GLY A 42 12.47 -13.53 -18.00
CA GLY A 42 11.35 -14.35 -18.47
C GLY A 42 11.26 -15.75 -17.88
N ASP A 43 12.13 -16.12 -16.92
CA ASP A 43 11.94 -17.36 -16.15
C ASP A 43 10.85 -17.16 -15.09
N LEU A 44 9.59 -17.31 -15.52
CA LEU A 44 8.43 -17.08 -14.66
C LEU A 44 8.34 -18.07 -13.48
N SER A 45 9.09 -19.17 -13.50
CA SER A 45 9.18 -20.10 -12.36
C SER A 45 9.89 -19.49 -11.15
N LYS A 46 10.62 -18.38 -11.37
CA LYS A 46 11.32 -17.60 -10.34
C LYS A 46 10.48 -16.48 -9.73
N ALA A 47 9.20 -16.38 -10.10
CA ALA A 47 8.29 -15.45 -9.45
C ALA A 47 8.23 -15.71 -7.94
N ASN A 48 8.73 -14.76 -7.16
CA ASN A 48 8.70 -14.82 -5.69
C ASN A 48 7.62 -13.89 -5.13
N GLU A 49 6.42 -14.40 -4.91
CA GLU A 49 5.28 -13.63 -4.39
C GLU A 49 4.50 -14.47 -3.38
N GLY A 50 4.30 -13.93 -2.18
CA GLY A 50 3.61 -14.62 -1.09
C GLY A 50 2.08 -14.61 -1.24
N ASN A 51 1.54 -13.63 -1.96
CA ASN A 51 0.11 -13.55 -2.28
C ASN A 51 -0.24 -14.51 -3.43
N PRO A 52 -1.13 -15.51 -3.24
CA PRO A 52 -1.50 -16.45 -4.30
C PRO A 52 -2.06 -15.79 -5.57
N ILE A 53 -2.76 -14.65 -5.43
CA ILE A 53 -3.29 -13.92 -6.58
C ILE A 53 -2.14 -13.23 -7.32
N GLY A 54 -1.23 -12.56 -6.61
CA GLY A 54 -0.06 -11.94 -7.23
C GLY A 54 0.83 -12.98 -7.92
N ALA A 55 1.10 -14.10 -7.24
CA ALA A 55 1.87 -15.22 -7.76
C ALA A 55 1.28 -15.78 -9.05
N PHE A 56 -0.05 -15.92 -9.11
CA PHE A 56 -0.74 -16.34 -10.34
C PHE A 56 -0.46 -15.38 -11.51
N PHE A 57 -0.61 -14.07 -11.31
CA PHE A 57 -0.35 -13.09 -12.37
C PHE A 57 1.12 -13.12 -12.82
N MET A 58 2.05 -13.18 -11.86
CA MET A 58 3.48 -13.19 -12.12
C MET A 58 3.95 -14.46 -12.84
N ALA A 59 3.34 -15.62 -12.56
CA ALA A 59 3.64 -16.88 -13.21
C ALA A 59 3.18 -16.94 -14.68
N ASN A 60 2.30 -16.04 -15.11
CA ASN A 60 1.81 -15.97 -16.49
C ASN A 60 2.57 -14.95 -17.35
N HIS A 61 3.00 -13.83 -16.77
CA HIS A 61 3.74 -12.80 -17.49
C HIS A 61 4.53 -11.90 -16.52
N THR A 62 5.70 -11.39 -16.93
CA THR A 62 6.51 -10.45 -16.13
C THR A 62 5.76 -9.15 -15.81
N SER A 63 4.90 -8.71 -16.74
CA SER A 63 4.05 -7.54 -16.50
C SER A 63 2.88 -7.80 -15.53
N GLY A 64 2.65 -9.07 -15.16
CA GLY A 64 1.59 -9.49 -14.25
C GLY A 64 1.65 -8.76 -12.92
N LEU A 65 2.86 -8.53 -12.39
CA LEU A 65 3.09 -7.74 -11.18
C LEU A 65 2.50 -6.33 -11.31
N TYR A 66 2.85 -5.57 -12.35
CA TYR A 66 2.35 -4.20 -12.52
C TYR A 66 0.83 -4.17 -12.70
N ILE A 67 0.26 -5.15 -13.40
CA ILE A 67 -1.19 -5.23 -13.63
C ILE A 67 -1.92 -5.45 -12.31
N ILE A 68 -1.51 -6.44 -11.50
CA ILE A 68 -2.21 -6.75 -10.25
C ILE A 68 -2.08 -5.61 -9.24
N CYS A 69 -0.90 -4.98 -9.16
CA CYS A 69 -0.66 -3.78 -8.36
C CYS A 69 -1.59 -2.63 -8.76
N GLY A 70 -1.62 -2.28 -10.06
CA GLY A 70 -2.50 -1.23 -10.57
C GLY A 70 -3.98 -1.49 -10.28
N LEU A 71 -4.44 -2.72 -10.48
CA LEU A 71 -5.82 -3.11 -10.16
C LEU A 71 -6.12 -2.99 -8.66
N TRP A 72 -5.18 -3.38 -7.81
CA TRP A 72 -5.33 -3.31 -6.36
C TRP A 72 -5.39 -1.87 -5.85
N LEU A 73 -4.51 -1.00 -6.33
CA LEU A 73 -4.51 0.44 -6.01
C LEU A 73 -5.83 1.11 -6.41
N ILE A 74 -6.40 0.75 -7.56
CA ILE A 74 -7.72 1.24 -7.99
C ILE A 74 -8.82 0.72 -7.05
N LEU A 75 -8.77 -0.56 -6.69
CA LEU A 75 -9.75 -1.19 -5.83
C LEU A 75 -9.79 -0.55 -4.43
N ILE A 76 -8.63 -0.22 -3.86
CA ILE A 76 -8.53 0.52 -2.58
C ILE A 76 -9.29 1.84 -2.65
N ALA A 77 -9.13 2.63 -3.73
CA ALA A 77 -9.85 3.89 -3.90
C ALA A 77 -11.36 3.67 -3.99
N ILE A 78 -11.79 2.70 -4.81
CA ILE A 78 -13.22 2.41 -5.01
C ILE A 78 -13.88 1.97 -3.71
N ILE A 79 -13.25 1.06 -2.97
CA ILE A 79 -13.75 0.58 -1.67
C ILE A 79 -13.75 1.74 -0.68
N GLY A 80 -12.62 2.42 -0.52
CA GLY A 80 -12.48 3.48 0.48
C GLY A 80 -13.45 4.65 0.27
N TYR A 81 -13.78 4.98 -0.98
CA TYR A 81 -14.80 5.98 -1.30
C TYR A 81 -16.19 5.59 -0.77
N LYS A 82 -16.56 4.31 -0.86
CA LYS A 82 -17.88 3.77 -0.48
C LYS A 82 -18.05 3.55 1.03
N LEU A 83 -16.97 3.46 1.81
CA LEU A 83 -17.03 3.15 3.24
C LEU A 83 -17.36 4.37 4.11
N SER A 84 -18.06 4.17 5.24
CA SER A 84 -18.20 5.21 6.28
C SER A 84 -16.87 5.46 6.99
N ASN A 85 -16.71 6.59 7.69
CA ASN A 85 -15.41 6.99 8.28
C ASN A 85 -14.77 5.91 9.15
N ARG A 86 -15.55 5.30 10.07
CA ARG A 86 -15.04 4.22 10.94
C ARG A 86 -14.61 2.99 10.13
N LYS A 87 -15.42 2.57 9.15
CA LYS A 87 -15.08 1.43 8.28
C LYS A 87 -13.88 1.73 7.39
N LEU A 88 -13.74 2.97 6.93
CA LEU A 88 -12.62 3.44 6.15
C LEU A 88 -11.30 3.40 6.95
N LYS A 89 -11.31 3.85 8.21
CA LYS A 89 -10.15 3.73 9.11
C LYS A 89 -9.71 2.27 9.28
N ILE A 90 -10.67 1.38 9.57
CA ILE A 90 -10.39 -0.07 9.71
C ILE A 90 -9.83 -0.64 8.41
N PHE A 91 -10.43 -0.31 7.27
CA PHE A 91 -9.97 -0.76 5.96
C PHE A 91 -8.56 -0.25 5.64
N ALA A 92 -8.28 1.03 5.87
CA ALA A 92 -6.96 1.61 5.66
C ALA A 92 -5.90 0.95 6.56
N LEU A 93 -6.22 0.71 7.84
CA LEU A 93 -5.34 0.01 8.76
C LEU A 93 -5.07 -1.43 8.32
N PHE A 94 -6.09 -2.15 7.87
CA PHE A 94 -5.95 -3.50 7.34
C PHE A 94 -4.98 -3.54 6.15
N VAL A 95 -5.17 -2.66 5.16
CA VAL A 95 -4.30 -2.57 3.98
C VAL A 95 -2.87 -2.19 4.40
N LEU A 96 -2.73 -1.22 5.31
CA LEU A 96 -1.44 -0.81 5.86
C LEU A 96 -0.69 -1.99 6.49
N ILE A 97 -1.35 -2.79 7.33
CA ILE A 97 -0.73 -3.94 8.00
C ILE A 97 -0.33 -5.01 6.99
N ALA A 98 -1.22 -5.35 6.04
CA ALA A 98 -0.97 -6.39 5.06
C ALA A 98 0.27 -6.09 4.20
N HIS A 99 0.39 -4.86 3.69
CA HIS A 99 1.54 -4.45 2.88
C HIS A 99 2.77 -4.09 3.71
N SER A 100 2.59 -3.70 4.98
CA SER A 100 3.72 -3.63 5.92
C SER A 100 4.37 -4.99 6.12
N PHE A 101 3.54 -6.04 6.25
CA PHE A 101 4.02 -7.41 6.36
C PHE A 101 4.73 -7.86 5.08
N GLY A 102 4.10 -7.69 3.91
CA GLY A 102 4.70 -8.02 2.61
C GLY A 102 6.08 -7.39 2.44
N ALA A 103 6.17 -6.06 2.57
CA ALA A 103 7.42 -5.33 2.43
C ALA A 103 8.46 -5.74 3.49
N SER A 104 8.01 -6.04 4.72
CA SER A 104 8.89 -6.47 5.80
C SER A 104 9.56 -7.81 5.51
N THR A 105 8.93 -8.70 4.74
CA THR A 105 9.57 -9.95 4.32
C THR A 105 10.78 -9.67 3.42
N TRP A 106 10.62 -8.79 2.43
CA TRP A 106 11.71 -8.33 1.57
C TRP A 106 12.78 -7.57 2.35
N LEU A 107 12.38 -6.62 3.20
CA LEU A 107 13.31 -5.84 4.01
C LEU A 107 14.15 -6.73 4.92
N SER A 108 13.52 -7.69 5.60
CA SER A 108 14.22 -8.61 6.49
C SER A 108 15.19 -9.52 5.72
N GLN A 109 14.80 -9.99 4.54
CA GLN A 109 15.61 -10.89 3.73
C GLN A 109 16.83 -10.19 3.09
N TYR A 110 16.67 -8.96 2.61
CA TYR A 110 17.70 -8.27 1.81
C TYR A 110 18.48 -7.18 2.56
N TYR A 111 17.88 -6.57 3.59
CA TYR A 111 18.45 -5.42 4.31
C TYR A 111 18.60 -5.68 5.82
N GLY A 112 17.87 -6.66 6.35
CA GLY A 112 17.96 -7.12 7.73
C GLY A 112 16.79 -6.69 8.60
N PHE A 113 16.66 -7.34 9.76
CA PHE A 113 15.53 -7.21 10.68
C PHE A 113 15.18 -5.75 11.05
N TRP A 114 16.19 -4.93 11.35
CA TRP A 114 15.95 -3.56 11.81
C TRP A 114 15.32 -2.66 10.74
N TYR A 115 15.55 -2.93 9.45
CA TYR A 115 14.88 -2.18 8.38
C TYR A 115 13.37 -2.45 8.37
N ALA A 116 12.96 -3.69 8.58
CA ALA A 116 11.54 -4.04 8.71
C ALA A 116 10.92 -3.38 9.95
N ILE A 117 11.60 -3.40 11.09
CA ILE A 117 11.12 -2.74 12.33
C ILE A 117 10.97 -1.23 12.15
N ILE A 118 11.95 -0.57 11.54
CA ILE A 118 11.87 0.87 11.25
C ILE A 118 10.72 1.17 10.30
N PHE A 119 10.52 0.35 9.26
CA PHE A 119 9.41 0.53 8.32
C PHE A 119 8.04 0.39 9.00
N ILE A 120 7.87 -0.61 9.86
CA ILE A 120 6.64 -0.79 10.66
C ILE A 120 6.40 0.41 11.59
N LEU A 121 7.45 0.95 12.21
CA LEU A 121 7.36 2.14 13.06
C LEU A 121 6.91 3.36 12.24
N ILE A 122 7.54 3.61 11.08
CA ILE A 122 7.17 4.70 10.17
C ILE A 122 5.70 4.59 9.76
N ASN A 123 5.26 3.39 9.36
CA ASN A 123 3.87 3.16 8.95
C ASN A 123 2.88 3.38 10.10
N SER A 124 3.25 3.00 11.31
CA SER A 124 2.44 3.22 12.51
C SER A 124 2.31 4.72 12.83
N ILE A 125 3.41 5.48 12.76
CA ILE A 125 3.40 6.94 12.92
C ILE A 125 2.53 7.59 11.84
N LEU A 126 2.72 7.21 10.57
CA LEU A 126 1.94 7.74 9.45
C LEU A 126 0.43 7.51 9.65
N PHE A 127 0.03 6.33 10.11
CA PHE A 127 -1.39 6.05 10.37
C PHE A 127 -1.99 7.02 11.40
N ILE A 128 -1.32 7.18 12.53
CA ILE A 128 -1.76 8.07 13.61
C ILE A 128 -1.77 9.53 13.18
N GLU A 129 -0.73 10.00 12.48
CA GLU A 129 -0.66 11.38 12.00
C GLU A 129 -1.80 11.71 11.04
N PHE A 130 -2.11 10.81 10.11
CA PHE A 130 -3.22 11.02 9.17
C PHE A 130 -4.60 10.89 9.82
N GLU A 131 -4.73 10.07 10.85
CA GLU A 131 -5.94 10.02 11.68
C GLU A 131 -6.15 11.34 12.44
N ASN A 132 -5.12 11.81 13.17
CA ASN A 132 -5.14 13.08 13.89
C ASN A 132 -5.45 14.26 12.96
N LEU A 133 -4.82 14.29 11.79
CA LEU A 133 -5.04 15.30 10.77
C LEU A 133 -6.49 15.31 10.28
N TYR A 134 -7.10 14.14 10.12
CA TYR A 134 -8.50 14.01 9.73
C TYR A 134 -9.43 14.49 10.84
N GLU A 135 -9.21 14.07 12.08
CA GLU A 135 -10.06 14.44 13.23
C GLU A 135 -10.05 15.94 13.48
N LYS A 136 -8.86 16.56 13.48
CA LYS A 136 -8.72 18.01 13.61
C LYS A 136 -9.59 18.75 12.59
N ARG A 137 -9.61 18.29 11.33
CA ARG A 137 -10.40 18.92 10.24
C ARG A 137 -11.91 18.67 10.33
N VAL A 138 -12.32 17.62 11.02
CA VAL A 138 -13.75 17.36 11.29
C VAL A 138 -14.24 18.27 12.41
N HIS A 139 -13.40 18.55 13.42
CA HIS A 139 -13.75 19.40 14.57
C HIS A 139 -13.58 20.91 14.34
N GLU A 140 -12.76 21.32 13.36
CA GLU A 140 -12.59 22.73 12.95
C GLU A 140 -13.67 23.23 11.96
N LYS A 141 -14.63 22.38 11.57
CA LYS A 141 -15.78 22.73 10.72
C LYS A 141 -17.03 22.92 11.56
#